data_AF-A0A2H6K1N8-F1
#
_entry.id   AF-A0A2H6K1N8-F1
#
_cell.length_a   1.000
_cell.length_b   1.000
_cell.length_c   1.000
_cell.angle_alpha   90.00
_cell.angle_beta   90.00
_cell.angle_gamma   90.00
#
_symmetry.space_group_name_H-M   'P 1'
#
loop_
_entity.id
_entity.type
_entity.pdbx_description
1 polymer ?
#
loop_
_entity_poly.entity_id
_entity_poly.type
_entity_poly.pdbx_seq_one_letter_code
_entity_poly.pdbx_strand_id
1 'polypeptide(L)'
;MEEGKFEISTQIEKGKIVYRRRSTIEDRLLVYDPARCVGCLLCEIPCPVDAIELGATGSVARDLVETPSLVVDMAKCTFCGICAETCPFNSYEFYIDGESIRGNEHYLTYDRSFEMDDTGLSAKGSELKTILEDRAETCPRGALVAGKKSLDFIERECIYCQGCVGSSNGLVINVKRAIEGAVEIDNTRCQGCGACRDICPTKAPYYPTGGIGARVEKVVIDERICNYCGACEKVCPVEAIKIKRVKINYRKGKVAPWTKMWTAAFENLKTESEE
;
A
#
# COMPACT_ATOMS: atom_id res chain seq x y z
N MET A 1 -9.29 -36.08 5.08
CA MET A 1 -7.82 -35.90 4.97
C MET A 1 -7.14 -36.67 6.07
N GLU A 2 -6.01 -37.30 5.76
CA GLU A 2 -5.16 -37.98 6.75
C GLU A 2 -4.36 -36.96 7.57
N GLU A 3 -3.97 -37.35 8.78
CA GLU A 3 -3.16 -36.54 9.69
C GLU A 3 -1.79 -36.21 9.07
N GLY A 4 -1.39 -34.93 9.10
CA GLY A 4 -0.14 -34.46 8.49
C GLY A 4 -0.20 -34.18 6.98
N LYS A 5 -1.32 -34.46 6.29
CA LYS A 5 -1.52 -34.05 4.90
C LYS A 5 -2.26 -32.71 4.81
N PHE A 6 -1.95 -31.93 3.79
CA PHE A 6 -2.67 -30.71 3.44
C PHE A 6 -3.08 -30.73 1.97
N GLU A 7 -4.16 -30.02 1.66
CA GLU A 7 -4.65 -29.81 0.31
C GLU A 7 -4.51 -28.33 -0.05
N ILE A 8 -4.01 -28.05 -1.26
CA ILE A 8 -3.95 -26.70 -1.81
C ILE A 8 -4.97 -26.59 -2.93
N SER A 9 -5.77 -25.53 -2.90
CA SER A 9 -6.72 -25.20 -3.98
C SER A 9 -6.59 -23.74 -4.36
N THR A 10 -6.90 -23.44 -5.62
CA THR A 10 -6.97 -22.08 -6.16
C THR A 10 -8.32 -21.89 -6.83
N GLN A 11 -9.02 -20.82 -6.50
CA GLN A 11 -10.36 -20.51 -7.04
C GLN A 11 -10.45 -19.03 -7.37
N ILE A 12 -11.34 -18.66 -8.28
CA ILE A 12 -11.65 -17.26 -8.58
C ILE A 12 -13.06 -16.97 -8.07
N GLU A 13 -13.18 -16.02 -7.14
CA GLU A 13 -14.44 -15.63 -6.53
C GLU A 13 -14.63 -14.11 -6.66
N LYS A 14 -15.67 -13.68 -7.36
CA LYS A 14 -16.00 -12.24 -7.54
C LYS A 14 -14.80 -11.39 -8.02
N GLY A 15 -14.00 -11.93 -8.94
CA GLY A 15 -12.80 -11.27 -9.49
C GLY A 15 -11.56 -11.32 -8.60
N LYS A 16 -11.65 -11.93 -7.41
CA LYS A 16 -10.50 -12.18 -6.51
C LYS A 16 -9.97 -13.59 -6.72
N ILE A 17 -8.67 -13.76 -6.55
CA ILE A 17 -8.02 -15.07 -6.58
C ILE A 17 -7.86 -15.56 -5.14
N VAL A 18 -8.42 -16.72 -4.86
CA VAL A 18 -8.48 -17.32 -3.52
C VAL A 18 -7.60 -18.56 -3.52
N TYR A 19 -6.49 -18.49 -2.77
CA TYR A 19 -5.61 -19.62 -2.52
C TYR A 19 -5.91 -20.17 -1.13
N ARG A 20 -6.17 -21.47 -1.02
CA ARG A 20 -6.52 -22.10 0.25
C ARG A 20 -5.62 -23.31 0.50
N ARG A 21 -4.99 -23.35 1.67
CA ARG A 21 -4.29 -24.52 2.21
C ARG A 21 -5.07 -25.03 3.40
N ARG A 22 -5.74 -26.17 3.24
CA ARG A 22 -6.51 -26.80 4.30
C ARG A 22 -5.75 -28.00 4.84
N SER A 23 -5.80 -28.21 6.14
CA SER A 23 -5.31 -29.40 6.86
C SER A 23 -6.38 -29.92 7.83
N THR A 24 -6.09 -30.98 8.58
CA THR A 24 -6.99 -31.44 9.67
C THR A 24 -6.97 -30.53 10.90
N ILE A 25 -5.92 -29.71 11.06
CA ILE A 25 -5.68 -28.89 12.26
C ILE A 25 -5.85 -27.39 12.02
N GLU A 26 -5.78 -26.95 10.77
CA GLU A 26 -5.70 -25.53 10.41
C GLU A 26 -6.16 -25.31 8.96
N ASP A 27 -6.86 -24.22 8.72
CA ASP A 27 -7.28 -23.74 7.40
C ASP A 27 -6.70 -22.34 7.12
N ARG A 28 -5.83 -22.24 6.11
CA ARG A 28 -5.20 -20.98 5.71
C ARG A 28 -5.76 -20.50 4.38
N LEU A 29 -6.18 -19.24 4.35
CA LEU A 29 -6.77 -18.60 3.18
C LEU A 29 -5.99 -17.33 2.82
N LEU A 30 -5.42 -17.29 1.62
CA LEU A 30 -4.82 -16.09 1.03
C LEU A 30 -5.74 -15.60 -0.08
N VAL A 31 -6.29 -14.40 0.08
CA VAL A 31 -7.15 -13.74 -0.91
C VAL A 31 -6.36 -12.63 -1.57
N TYR A 32 -6.28 -12.67 -2.90
CA TYR A 32 -5.68 -11.63 -3.73
C TYR A 32 -6.77 -10.91 -4.52
N ASP A 33 -6.80 -9.59 -4.43
CA ASP A 33 -7.70 -8.68 -5.13
C ASP A 33 -6.88 -7.88 -6.18
N PRO A 34 -6.86 -8.32 -7.45
CA PRO A 34 -6.11 -7.67 -8.51
C PRO A 34 -6.54 -6.23 -8.76
N ALA A 35 -7.81 -5.89 -8.54
CA ALA A 35 -8.35 -4.55 -8.79
C ALA A 35 -7.75 -3.48 -7.86
N ARG A 36 -7.18 -3.89 -6.71
CA ARG A 36 -6.49 -3.01 -5.77
C ARG A 36 -4.97 -3.02 -5.95
N CYS A 37 -4.45 -3.91 -6.78
CA CYS A 37 -3.02 -4.15 -6.91
C CYS A 37 -2.36 -3.15 -7.86
N VAL A 38 -1.43 -2.34 -7.34
CA VAL A 38 -0.66 -1.38 -8.16
C VAL A 38 0.71 -1.90 -8.58
N GLY A 39 1.00 -3.19 -8.40
CA GLY A 39 2.26 -3.81 -8.80
C GLY A 39 3.52 -3.22 -8.14
N CYS A 40 3.40 -2.72 -6.90
CA CYS A 40 4.51 -2.04 -6.19
C CYS A 40 5.60 -2.96 -5.62
N LEU A 41 5.37 -4.28 -5.62
CA LEU A 41 6.29 -5.31 -5.13
C LEU A 41 6.61 -5.34 -3.63
N LEU A 42 5.89 -4.58 -2.80
CA LEU A 42 6.00 -4.71 -1.34
C LEU A 42 5.62 -6.09 -0.79
N CYS A 43 5.01 -6.96 -1.60
CA CYS A 43 4.72 -8.35 -1.26
C CYS A 43 5.73 -9.36 -1.84
N GLU A 44 6.43 -9.02 -2.93
CA GLU A 44 7.51 -9.84 -3.50
C GLU A 44 8.78 -9.68 -2.67
N ILE A 45 9.22 -8.44 -2.45
CA ILE A 45 10.47 -8.09 -1.76
C ILE A 45 10.65 -8.85 -0.42
N PRO A 46 9.64 -8.95 0.46
CA PRO A 46 9.77 -9.63 1.74
C PRO A 46 9.37 -11.13 1.68
N CYS A 47 9.08 -11.69 0.50
CA CYS A 47 8.67 -13.09 0.37
C CYS A 47 9.87 -14.01 0.70
N PRO A 48 9.79 -14.86 1.73
CA PRO A 48 10.95 -15.67 2.15
C PRO A 48 11.26 -16.85 1.21
N VAL A 49 10.41 -17.10 0.22
CA VAL A 49 10.45 -18.27 -0.67
C VAL A 49 10.28 -17.89 -2.16
N ASP A 50 10.36 -16.60 -2.49
CA ASP A 50 10.29 -16.08 -3.86
C ASP A 50 9.09 -16.66 -4.66
N ALA A 51 7.93 -16.68 -4.01
CA ALA A 51 6.70 -17.25 -4.56
C ALA A 51 5.83 -16.24 -5.29
N ILE A 52 6.20 -14.96 -5.34
CA ILE A 52 5.40 -13.89 -5.96
C ILE A 52 6.22 -13.29 -7.09
N GLU A 53 5.63 -13.16 -8.27
CA GLU A 53 6.30 -12.59 -9.45
C GLU A 53 5.50 -11.44 -10.05
N LEU A 54 6.21 -10.44 -10.58
CA LEU A 54 5.62 -9.30 -11.27
C LEU A 54 5.12 -9.71 -12.66
N GLY A 55 3.83 -9.52 -12.91
CA GLY A 55 3.25 -9.60 -14.26
C GLY A 55 3.51 -8.34 -15.08
N ALA A 56 2.76 -8.17 -16.17
CA ALA A 56 2.89 -7.03 -17.09
C ALA A 56 2.30 -5.71 -16.53
N THR A 57 2.74 -5.27 -15.34
CA THR A 57 2.14 -4.16 -14.57
C THR A 57 1.99 -2.86 -15.36
N GLY A 58 2.96 -2.51 -16.21
CA GLY A 58 2.88 -1.29 -17.03
C GLY A 58 1.77 -1.32 -18.09
N SER A 59 1.40 -2.52 -18.57
CA SER A 59 0.30 -2.74 -19.50
C SER A 59 -1.03 -2.82 -18.75
N VAL A 60 -1.05 -3.46 -17.58
CA VAL A 60 -2.23 -3.53 -16.70
C VAL A 60 -2.65 -2.12 -16.27
N ALA A 61 -1.72 -1.27 -15.86
CA ALA A 61 -2.00 0.08 -15.39
C ALA A 61 -2.50 1.05 -16.47
N ARG A 62 -2.41 0.66 -17.75
CA ARG A 62 -2.92 1.41 -18.90
C ARG A 62 -4.13 0.74 -19.55
N ASP A 63 -4.71 -0.25 -18.86
CA ASP A 63 -5.85 -1.02 -19.35
C ASP A 63 -5.61 -1.68 -20.72
N LEU A 64 -4.35 -2.03 -21.02
CA LEU A 64 -3.98 -2.68 -22.28
C LEU A 64 -4.13 -4.20 -22.22
N VAL A 65 -4.14 -4.78 -21.01
CA VAL A 65 -4.28 -6.22 -20.77
C VAL A 65 -5.08 -6.50 -19.51
N GLU A 66 -5.93 -7.52 -19.55
CA GLU A 66 -6.74 -7.99 -18.42
C GLU A 66 -6.04 -9.17 -17.73
N THR A 67 -4.87 -8.91 -17.14
CA THR A 67 -4.12 -9.90 -16.37
C THR A 67 -3.79 -9.35 -14.98
N PRO A 68 -3.73 -10.19 -13.93
CA PRO A 68 -3.29 -9.71 -12.63
C PRO A 68 -1.88 -9.13 -12.67
N SER A 69 -1.64 -8.07 -11.90
CA SER A 69 -0.31 -7.44 -11.79
C SER A 69 0.73 -8.38 -11.16
N LEU A 70 0.29 -9.38 -10.39
CA LEU A 70 1.14 -10.33 -9.68
C LEU A 70 0.64 -11.76 -9.88
N VAL A 71 1.57 -12.71 -9.90
CA VAL A 71 1.28 -14.14 -9.93
C VAL A 71 1.89 -14.79 -8.69
N VAL A 72 1.17 -15.73 -8.08
CA VAL A 72 1.65 -16.50 -6.92
C VAL A 72 1.94 -17.93 -7.36
N ASP A 73 3.18 -18.37 -7.20
CA ASP A 73 3.60 -19.75 -7.39
C ASP A 73 3.20 -20.60 -6.17
N MET A 74 2.13 -21.38 -6.34
CA MET A 74 1.59 -22.24 -5.29
C MET A 74 2.47 -23.45 -4.96
N ALA A 75 3.46 -23.79 -5.79
CA ALA A 75 4.44 -24.81 -5.47
C ALA A 75 5.49 -24.31 -4.45
N LYS A 76 5.73 -23.00 -4.41
CA LYS A 76 6.67 -22.36 -3.47
C LYS A 76 5.97 -21.76 -2.24
N CYS A 77 4.75 -21.26 -2.39
CA CYS A 77 4.04 -20.51 -1.35
C CYS A 77 3.86 -21.33 -0.06
N THR A 78 4.34 -20.79 1.06
CA THR A 78 4.25 -21.42 2.38
C THR A 78 3.06 -20.94 3.21
N PHE A 79 2.21 -20.07 2.68
CA PHE A 79 1.07 -19.46 3.38
C PHE A 79 1.51 -18.77 4.69
N CYS A 80 2.55 -17.93 4.62
CA CYS A 80 3.10 -17.23 5.78
C CYS A 80 2.36 -15.95 6.15
N GLY A 81 1.60 -15.35 5.23
CA GLY A 81 0.81 -14.14 5.46
C GLY A 81 1.56 -12.80 5.34
N ILE A 82 2.88 -12.81 5.15
CA ILE A 82 3.70 -11.57 5.08
C ILE A 82 3.17 -10.61 4.01
N CYS A 83 2.86 -11.12 2.81
CA CYS A 83 2.34 -10.31 1.70
C CYS A 83 1.02 -9.60 2.01
N ALA A 84 0.18 -10.16 2.89
CA ALA A 84 -1.08 -9.53 3.31
C ALA A 84 -0.85 -8.39 4.30
N GLU A 85 0.15 -8.49 5.16
CA GLU A 85 0.51 -7.41 6.07
C GLU A 85 1.27 -6.29 5.35
N THR A 86 2.25 -6.64 4.51
CA THR A 86 3.10 -5.66 3.83
C THR A 86 2.40 -4.92 2.68
N CYS A 87 1.19 -5.32 2.30
CA CYS A 87 0.40 -4.65 1.27
C CYS A 87 -0.31 -3.40 1.83
N PRO A 88 0.12 -2.17 1.49
CA PRO A 88 -0.55 -0.95 1.98
C PRO A 88 -1.88 -0.69 1.28
N PHE A 89 -2.16 -1.39 0.18
CA PHE A 89 -3.37 -1.20 -0.64
C PHE A 89 -4.48 -2.20 -0.33
N ASN A 90 -4.23 -3.12 0.61
CA ASN A 90 -5.19 -4.15 1.03
C ASN A 90 -5.65 -5.02 -0.16
N SER A 91 -4.70 -5.30 -1.06
CA SER A 91 -4.87 -6.20 -2.21
C SER A 91 -4.64 -7.66 -1.82
N TYR A 92 -3.91 -7.92 -0.74
CA TYR A 92 -3.84 -9.24 -0.12
C TYR A 92 -4.52 -9.22 1.25
N GLU A 93 -5.35 -10.23 1.50
CA GLU A 93 -5.96 -10.51 2.80
C GLU A 93 -5.59 -11.95 3.16
N PHE A 94 -5.27 -12.22 4.43
CA PHE A 94 -4.83 -13.52 4.86
C PHE A 94 -5.53 -13.93 6.16
N TYR A 95 -6.09 -15.13 6.16
CA TYR A 95 -6.89 -15.67 7.25
C TYR A 95 -6.35 -17.02 7.70
N ILE A 96 -6.44 -17.27 9.00
CA ILE A 96 -6.17 -18.55 9.64
C ILE A 96 -7.42 -18.91 10.42
N ASP A 97 -8.03 -20.06 10.10
CA ASP A 97 -9.27 -20.54 10.72
C ASP A 97 -10.41 -19.50 10.69
N GLY A 98 -10.45 -18.69 9.63
CA GLY A 98 -11.44 -17.62 9.43
C GLY A 98 -11.08 -16.27 10.07
N GLU A 99 -10.01 -16.18 10.85
CA GLU A 99 -9.56 -14.95 11.49
C GLU A 99 -8.46 -14.25 10.69
N SER A 100 -8.59 -12.93 10.50
CA SER A 100 -7.57 -12.13 9.83
C SER A 100 -6.31 -12.02 10.67
N ILE A 101 -5.13 -12.14 10.04
CA ILE A 101 -3.85 -11.92 10.74
C ILE A 101 -3.57 -10.45 11.06
N ARG A 102 -4.24 -9.52 10.38
CA ARG A 102 -4.01 -8.09 10.58
C ARG A 102 -4.53 -7.66 11.95
N GLY A 103 -3.64 -7.11 12.77
CA GLY A 103 -3.95 -6.76 14.16
C GLY A 103 -3.92 -7.96 15.12
N ASN A 104 -3.59 -9.16 14.65
CA ASN A 104 -3.40 -10.32 15.52
C ASN A 104 -2.14 -10.14 16.38
N GLU A 105 -2.24 -10.49 17.66
CA GLU A 105 -1.15 -10.27 18.61
C GLU A 105 0.10 -11.11 18.37
N HIS A 106 0.07 -12.17 17.56
CA HIS A 106 1.23 -13.03 17.26
C HIS A 106 1.95 -12.67 15.95
N TYR A 107 1.41 -11.74 15.17
CA TYR A 107 1.96 -11.32 13.90
C TYR A 107 2.56 -9.92 14.01
N LEU A 108 3.57 -9.62 13.20
CA LEU A 108 4.05 -8.25 13.08
C LEU A 108 2.98 -7.46 12.31
N THR A 109 2.82 -6.20 12.66
CA THR A 109 1.87 -5.31 11.99
C THR A 109 2.55 -3.96 11.74
N TYR A 110 2.26 -3.33 10.61
CA TYR A 110 2.73 -1.97 10.40
C TYR A 110 2.29 -1.04 11.54
N ASP A 111 3.24 -0.26 12.05
CA ASP A 111 3.00 0.71 13.09
C ASP A 111 2.59 2.04 12.46
N ARG A 112 1.31 2.11 12.12
CA ARG A 112 0.65 3.23 11.46
C ARG A 112 -0.63 3.58 12.21
N SER A 113 -0.98 4.86 12.22
CA SER A 113 -2.18 5.37 12.91
C SER A 113 -2.79 6.54 12.15
N PHE A 114 -4.10 6.70 12.32
CA PHE A 114 -4.85 7.85 11.88
C PHE A 114 -5.62 8.35 13.10
N GLU A 115 -5.45 9.61 13.43
CA GLU A 115 -6.11 10.27 14.56
C GLU A 115 -6.75 11.55 14.05
N MET A 116 -8.01 11.74 14.40
CA MET A 116 -8.79 12.90 14.01
C MET A 116 -9.47 13.47 15.25
N ASP A 117 -9.27 14.76 15.47
CA ASP A 117 -9.90 15.53 16.53
C ASP A 117 -10.74 16.63 15.89
N ASP A 118 -12.06 16.52 16.08
CA ASP A 118 -13.07 17.45 15.58
C ASP A 118 -13.69 18.30 16.70
N THR A 119 -13.18 18.22 17.93
CA THR A 119 -13.74 18.94 19.09
C THR A 119 -13.67 20.46 18.95
N GLY A 120 -12.72 20.96 18.16
CA GLY A 120 -12.57 22.38 17.84
C GLY A 120 -13.49 22.87 16.70
N LEU A 121 -14.23 21.99 16.03
CA LEU A 121 -15.03 22.31 14.86
C LEU A 121 -16.31 23.06 15.28
N SER A 122 -16.34 24.37 15.01
CA SER A 122 -17.43 25.25 15.43
C SER A 122 -18.41 25.62 14.30
N ALA A 123 -18.06 25.32 13.04
CA ALA A 123 -18.85 25.64 11.86
C ALA A 123 -20.20 24.90 11.82
N LYS A 124 -21.21 25.53 11.21
CA LYS A 124 -22.57 24.96 11.11
C LYS A 124 -23.17 25.15 9.72
N GLY A 125 -24.19 24.35 9.40
CA GLY A 125 -24.96 24.52 8.17
C GLY A 125 -24.12 24.29 6.92
N SER A 126 -24.22 25.22 5.96
CA SER A 126 -23.49 25.15 4.68
C SER A 126 -21.98 25.29 4.83
N GLU A 127 -21.51 26.08 5.79
CA GLU A 127 -20.07 26.27 6.05
C GLU A 127 -19.41 24.96 6.50
N LEU A 128 -20.07 24.24 7.42
CA LEU A 128 -19.61 22.92 7.86
C LEU A 128 -19.50 21.95 6.69
N LYS A 129 -20.50 21.95 5.79
CA LYS A 129 -20.51 21.08 4.63
C LYS A 129 -19.29 21.35 3.73
N THR A 130 -19.01 22.61 3.41
CA THR A 130 -17.84 23.00 2.60
C THR A 130 -16.53 22.57 3.25
N ILE A 131 -16.37 22.79 4.56
CA ILE A 131 -15.16 22.38 5.29
C ILE A 131 -14.93 20.87 5.21
N LEU A 132 -15.99 20.08 5.37
CA LEU A 132 -15.91 18.62 5.30
C LEU A 132 -15.58 18.14 3.87
N GLU A 133 -16.17 18.76 2.85
CA GLU A 133 -15.90 18.49 1.44
C GLU A 133 -14.45 18.82 1.08
N ASP A 134 -13.98 20.02 1.40
CA ASP A 134 -12.59 20.45 1.20
C ASP A 134 -11.61 19.49 1.91
N ARG A 135 -11.97 19.02 3.11
CA ARG A 135 -11.14 18.07 3.85
C ARG A 135 -11.11 16.70 3.19
N ALA A 136 -12.24 16.20 2.70
CA ALA A 136 -12.31 14.93 1.99
C ALA A 136 -11.46 14.96 0.70
N GLU A 137 -11.46 16.07 -0.03
CA GLU A 137 -10.66 16.25 -1.27
C GLU A 137 -9.14 16.18 -1.04
N THR A 138 -8.66 16.46 0.18
CA THR A 138 -7.23 16.26 0.51
C THR A 138 -6.79 14.80 0.46
N CYS A 139 -7.73 13.84 0.49
CA CYS A 139 -7.42 12.42 0.43
C CYS A 139 -7.44 11.90 -1.01
N PRO A 140 -6.28 11.60 -1.62
CA PRO A 140 -6.23 11.19 -3.02
C PRO A 140 -6.78 9.77 -3.27
N ARG A 141 -7.10 9.02 -2.21
CA ARG A 141 -7.66 7.66 -2.26
C ARG A 141 -9.11 7.56 -1.81
N GLY A 142 -9.73 8.68 -1.42
CA GLY A 142 -11.10 8.65 -0.90
C GLY A 142 -11.26 7.91 0.43
N ALA A 143 -10.21 7.87 1.26
CA ALA A 143 -10.29 7.33 2.61
C ALA A 143 -10.97 8.29 3.60
N LEU A 144 -11.10 9.56 3.23
CA LEU A 144 -11.89 10.56 3.94
C LEU A 144 -13.13 10.86 3.10
N VAL A 145 -14.31 10.75 3.72
CA VAL A 145 -15.60 10.97 3.05
C VAL A 145 -16.39 12.00 3.83
N ALA A 146 -16.82 13.06 3.15
CA ALA A 146 -17.65 14.10 3.74
C ALA A 146 -19.06 13.54 4.01
N GLY A 147 -19.40 13.38 5.29
CA GLY A 147 -20.75 13.09 5.75
C GLY A 147 -21.60 14.36 5.88
N LYS A 148 -22.84 14.21 6.35
CA LYS A 148 -23.75 15.36 6.57
C LYS A 148 -23.30 16.28 7.72
N LYS A 149 -22.61 15.73 8.71
CA LYS A 149 -22.21 16.42 9.95
C LYS A 149 -20.83 15.99 10.48
N SER A 150 -20.22 14.97 9.87
CA SER A 150 -18.96 14.35 10.29
C SER A 150 -18.10 14.10 9.07
N LEU A 151 -16.80 13.95 9.29
CA LEU A 151 -15.88 13.40 8.31
C LEU A 151 -15.71 11.92 8.64
N ASP A 152 -16.05 11.04 7.70
CA ASP A 152 -15.96 9.59 7.90
C ASP A 152 -14.61 9.08 7.39
N PHE A 153 -13.99 8.18 8.16
CA PHE A 153 -12.70 7.57 7.83
C PHE A 153 -12.86 6.11 7.44
N ILE A 154 -12.38 5.75 6.23
CA ILE A 154 -12.39 4.38 5.71
C ILE A 154 -10.95 3.84 5.75
N GLU A 155 -10.63 3.12 6.84
CA GLU A 155 -9.29 2.59 7.08
C GLU A 155 -8.77 1.72 5.91
N ARG A 156 -9.66 0.92 5.31
CA ARG A 156 -9.31 0.04 4.19
C ARG A 156 -8.81 0.80 2.94
N GLU A 157 -9.16 2.07 2.76
CA GLU A 157 -8.67 2.87 1.64
C GLU A 157 -7.43 3.71 1.98
N CYS A 158 -7.13 3.88 3.27
CA CYS A 158 -6.03 4.69 3.74
C CYS A 158 -4.68 3.98 3.54
N ILE A 159 -3.75 4.66 2.88
CA ILE A 159 -2.35 4.22 2.77
C ILE A 159 -1.43 4.91 3.81
N TYR A 160 -2.03 5.67 4.72
CA TYR A 160 -1.34 6.43 5.78
C TYR A 160 -0.25 7.37 5.23
N CYS A 161 -0.57 8.06 4.12
CA CYS A 161 0.21 9.21 3.67
C CYS A 161 -0.07 10.45 4.54
N GLN A 162 0.63 11.55 4.29
CA GLN A 162 0.51 12.82 5.03
C GLN A 162 -0.35 13.86 4.32
N GLY A 163 -1.05 13.51 3.23
CA GLY A 163 -1.83 14.46 2.43
C GLY A 163 -2.87 15.22 3.25
N CYS A 164 -3.61 14.50 4.09
CA CYS A 164 -4.64 15.08 4.96
C CYS A 164 -4.09 15.61 6.30
N VAL A 165 -2.80 15.53 6.60
CA VAL A 165 -2.28 16.01 7.89
C VAL A 165 -2.36 17.53 7.98
N GLY A 166 -2.79 18.03 9.14
CA GLY A 166 -2.88 19.47 9.40
C GLY A 166 -4.06 19.84 10.30
N SER A 167 -4.14 21.13 10.62
CA SER A 167 -5.25 21.75 11.35
C SER A 167 -5.97 22.75 10.45
N SER A 168 -7.28 22.60 10.30
CA SER A 168 -8.12 23.54 9.54
C SER A 168 -9.47 23.68 10.22
N ASN A 169 -9.89 24.91 10.49
CA ASN A 169 -11.21 25.23 11.07
C ASN A 169 -11.55 24.43 12.35
N GLY A 170 -10.53 24.14 13.18
CA GLY A 170 -10.68 23.38 14.42
C GLY A 170 -10.73 21.85 14.25
N LEU A 171 -10.61 21.34 13.02
CA LEU A 171 -10.41 19.93 12.73
C LEU A 171 -8.92 19.62 12.56
N VAL A 172 -8.39 18.75 13.41
CA VAL A 172 -6.98 18.34 13.40
C VAL A 172 -6.88 16.89 12.97
N ILE A 173 -6.01 16.61 12.00
CA ILE A 173 -5.71 15.24 11.56
C ILE A 173 -4.22 14.97 11.71
N ASN A 174 -3.89 13.89 12.41
CA ASN A 174 -2.55 13.35 12.54
C ASN A 174 -2.50 11.95 11.92
N VAL A 175 -1.44 11.68 11.17
CA VAL A 175 -1.23 10.37 10.54
C VAL A 175 0.19 9.91 10.79
N LYS A 176 0.35 8.68 11.27
CA LYS A 176 1.65 8.01 11.36
C LYS A 176 1.83 7.06 10.18
N ARG A 177 2.90 7.24 9.41
CA ARG A 177 3.20 6.42 8.23
C ARG A 177 3.87 5.10 8.64
N ALA A 178 3.58 4.04 7.88
CA ALA A 178 4.27 2.76 8.02
C ALA A 178 5.70 2.77 7.46
N ILE A 179 5.94 3.55 6.40
CA ILE A 179 7.20 3.59 5.67
C ILE A 179 7.65 5.04 5.60
N GLU A 180 8.88 5.29 6.04
CA GLU A 180 9.58 6.57 5.87
C GLU A 180 10.72 6.38 4.86
N GLY A 181 10.92 7.39 4.02
CA GLY A 181 11.76 7.27 2.86
C GLY A 181 11.97 8.58 2.14
N ALA A 182 12.63 8.50 0.99
CA ALA A 182 12.88 9.60 0.08
C ALA A 182 12.73 9.14 -1.37
N VAL A 183 12.54 10.09 -2.28
CA VAL A 183 12.47 9.81 -3.72
C VAL A 183 13.56 10.58 -4.46
N GLU A 184 14.33 9.87 -5.26
CA GLU A 184 15.35 10.46 -6.14
C GLU A 184 14.91 10.34 -7.59
N ILE A 185 15.05 11.43 -8.34
CA ILE A 185 14.62 11.51 -9.74
C ILE A 185 15.76 12.04 -10.60
N ASP A 186 16.18 11.24 -11.59
CA ASP A 186 17.10 11.65 -12.64
C ASP A 186 16.32 12.33 -13.78
N ASN A 187 16.27 13.67 -13.72
CA ASN A 187 15.62 14.49 -14.73
C ASN A 187 16.32 14.46 -16.11
N THR A 188 17.56 13.99 -16.20
CA THR A 188 18.27 13.83 -17.48
C THR A 188 17.79 12.59 -18.22
N ARG A 189 17.64 11.46 -17.50
CA ARG A 189 17.10 10.20 -18.02
C ARG A 189 15.59 10.26 -18.24
N CYS A 190 14.86 11.00 -17.40
CA CYS A 190 13.41 11.14 -17.50
C CYS A 190 12.99 11.71 -18.87
N GLN A 191 12.03 11.06 -19.52
CA GLN A 191 11.47 11.51 -20.81
C GLN A 191 10.08 12.16 -20.68
N GLY A 192 9.55 12.29 -19.46
CA GLY A 192 8.24 12.90 -19.23
C GLY A 192 7.04 12.10 -19.77
N CYS A 193 7.15 10.77 -19.88
CA CYS A 193 6.15 9.93 -20.56
C CYS A 193 4.84 9.66 -19.80
N GLY A 194 4.64 10.18 -18.58
CA GLY A 194 3.40 9.96 -17.82
C GLY A 194 3.31 8.66 -17.01
N ALA A 195 4.13 7.64 -17.31
CA ALA A 195 4.00 6.29 -16.75
C ALA A 195 3.91 6.23 -15.22
N CYS A 196 4.76 6.99 -14.53
CA CYS A 196 4.80 7.05 -13.07
C CYS A 196 3.54 7.67 -12.47
N ARG A 197 2.93 8.67 -13.13
CA ARG A 197 1.66 9.27 -12.71
C ARG A 197 0.50 8.31 -12.94
N ASP A 198 0.51 7.57 -14.05
CA ASP A 198 -0.55 6.65 -14.40
C ASP A 198 -0.65 5.51 -13.37
N ILE A 199 0.47 4.88 -13.03
CA ILE A 199 0.53 3.80 -12.03
C ILE A 199 0.26 4.29 -10.59
N CYS A 200 0.55 5.54 -10.28
CA CYS A 200 0.51 6.03 -8.90
C CYS A 200 -0.94 6.15 -8.41
N PRO A 201 -1.34 5.40 -7.37
CA PRO A 201 -2.73 5.44 -6.87
C PRO A 201 -3.09 6.77 -6.20
N THR A 202 -2.10 7.56 -5.80
CA THR A 202 -2.33 8.90 -5.22
C THR A 202 -2.08 10.02 -6.19
N LYS A 203 -1.64 9.72 -7.42
CA LYS A 203 -1.19 10.71 -8.41
C LYS A 203 -0.13 11.69 -7.85
N ALA A 204 0.72 11.21 -6.95
CA ALA A 204 1.82 11.99 -6.36
C ALA A 204 2.80 12.58 -7.38
N PRO A 205 3.14 11.91 -8.50
CA PRO A 205 3.95 12.53 -9.55
C PRO A 205 3.16 13.62 -10.30
N TYR A 206 3.68 14.84 -10.28
CA TYR A 206 3.14 16.00 -10.99
C TYR A 206 4.19 16.64 -11.90
N TYR A 207 3.69 17.43 -12.85
CA TYR A 207 4.48 18.04 -13.93
C TYR A 207 4.44 19.56 -13.76
N PRO A 208 5.50 20.19 -13.22
CA PRO A 208 5.49 21.62 -12.99
C PRO A 208 5.47 22.38 -14.32
N THR A 209 4.70 23.45 -14.38
CA THR A 209 4.65 24.35 -15.53
C THR A 209 5.52 25.57 -15.26
N GLY A 210 6.41 25.91 -16.20
CA GLY A 210 7.23 27.11 -16.14
C GLY A 210 6.74 28.20 -17.09
N GLY A 211 7.11 29.46 -16.81
CA GLY A 211 6.96 30.55 -17.76
C GLY A 211 7.81 30.34 -19.03
N ILE A 212 7.62 31.21 -20.03
CA ILE A 212 8.35 31.14 -21.30
C ILE A 212 9.87 31.18 -21.03
N GLY A 213 10.59 30.17 -21.51
CA GLY A 213 12.05 30.04 -21.34
C GLY A 213 12.51 29.50 -20.00
N ALA A 214 11.61 29.22 -19.06
CA ALA A 214 11.97 28.61 -17.79
C ALA A 214 12.32 27.12 -17.97
N ARG A 215 13.44 26.70 -17.37
CA ARG A 215 13.77 25.28 -17.23
C ARG A 215 13.10 24.77 -15.96
N VAL A 216 12.15 23.86 -16.11
CA VAL A 216 11.49 23.17 -15.01
C VAL A 216 11.89 21.71 -14.99
N GLU A 217 11.79 21.10 -13.82
CA GLU A 217 11.93 19.65 -13.70
C GLU A 217 10.83 18.96 -14.51
N LYS A 218 11.17 17.82 -15.13
CA LYS A 218 10.21 17.10 -15.97
C LYS A 218 9.17 16.38 -15.12
N VAL A 219 9.51 15.99 -13.90
CA VAL A 219 8.60 15.33 -12.98
C VAL A 219 9.06 15.58 -11.55
N VAL A 220 8.10 15.87 -10.68
CA VAL A 220 8.30 16.04 -9.24
C VAL A 220 7.30 15.15 -8.52
N ILE A 221 7.68 14.58 -7.38
CA ILE A 221 6.78 13.74 -6.59
C ILE A 221 6.42 14.47 -5.30
N ASP A 222 5.12 14.66 -5.05
CA ASP A 222 4.65 15.14 -3.76
C ASP A 222 4.77 14.03 -2.70
N GLU A 223 5.82 14.13 -1.88
CA GLU A 223 6.11 13.17 -0.82
C GLU A 223 5.04 13.14 0.28
N ARG A 224 4.21 14.18 0.42
CA ARG A 224 3.10 14.19 1.40
C ARG A 224 2.08 13.12 1.06
N ILE A 225 1.80 12.90 -0.23
CA ILE A 225 0.82 11.89 -0.69
C ILE A 225 1.47 10.63 -1.26
N CYS A 226 2.80 10.53 -1.22
CA CYS A 226 3.52 9.29 -1.47
C CYS A 226 3.35 8.32 -0.29
N ASN A 227 3.62 7.03 -0.48
CA ASN A 227 3.81 6.05 0.60
C ASN A 227 5.08 5.20 0.42
N TYR A 228 5.96 5.62 -0.50
CA TYR A 228 7.20 4.94 -0.86
C TYR A 228 7.00 3.48 -1.28
N CYS A 229 5.86 3.15 -1.91
CA CYS A 229 5.58 1.77 -2.30
C CYS A 229 6.52 1.24 -3.39
N GLY A 230 7.02 2.09 -4.30
CA GLY A 230 7.93 1.66 -5.39
C GLY A 230 7.28 1.43 -6.75
N ALA A 231 5.96 1.60 -6.88
CA ALA A 231 5.27 1.36 -8.17
C ALA A 231 5.79 2.26 -9.31
N CYS A 232 6.09 3.53 -9.01
CA CYS A 232 6.65 4.48 -9.98
C CYS A 232 8.07 4.14 -10.43
N GLU A 233 8.90 3.58 -9.55
CA GLU A 233 10.23 3.08 -9.90
C GLU A 233 10.11 1.88 -10.86
N LYS A 234 9.21 0.94 -10.54
CA LYS A 234 9.05 -0.30 -11.34
C LYS A 234 8.45 -0.08 -12.72
N VAL A 235 7.56 0.90 -12.88
CA VAL A 235 6.99 1.22 -14.19
C VAL A 235 7.93 2.03 -15.09
N CYS A 236 9.02 2.58 -14.55
CA CYS A 236 9.88 3.50 -15.29
C CYS A 236 10.82 2.73 -16.23
N PRO A 237 10.64 2.79 -17.57
CA PRO A 237 11.44 2.00 -18.50
C PRO A 237 12.89 2.50 -18.61
N VAL A 238 13.14 3.74 -18.19
CA VAL A 238 14.45 4.39 -18.22
C VAL A 238 15.06 4.50 -16.82
N GLU A 239 14.47 3.87 -15.81
CA GLU A 239 14.94 3.84 -14.41
C GLU A 239 15.29 5.22 -13.84
N ALA A 240 14.54 6.25 -14.23
CA ALA A 240 14.76 7.62 -13.81
C ALA A 240 14.26 7.92 -12.38
N ILE A 241 13.60 6.98 -11.71
CA ILE A 241 13.04 7.16 -10.36
C ILE A 241 13.61 6.08 -9.45
N LYS A 242 14.09 6.46 -8.27
CA LYS A 242 14.53 5.56 -7.20
C LYS A 242 13.81 5.88 -5.91
N ILE A 243 13.21 4.85 -5.31
CA ILE A 243 12.53 4.96 -4.02
C ILE A 243 13.44 4.42 -2.93
N LYS A 244 13.81 5.29 -1.99
CA LYS A 244 14.58 4.93 -0.81
C LYS A 244 13.62 4.71 0.37
N ARG A 245 13.62 3.51 0.95
CA ARG A 245 12.89 3.19 2.19
C ARG A 245 13.90 3.11 3.32
N VAL A 246 13.96 4.17 4.11
CA VAL A 246 14.92 4.35 5.21
C VAL A 246 14.45 3.61 6.44
N LYS A 247 13.14 3.70 6.75
CA LYS A 247 12.58 3.12 7.97
C LYS A 247 11.25 2.45 7.70
N ILE A 248 11.09 1.27 8.28
CA ILE A 248 9.83 0.51 8.29
C ILE A 248 9.34 0.48 9.74
N ASN A 249 8.25 1.19 10.01
CA ASN A 249 7.63 1.24 11.32
C ASN A 249 6.71 0.01 11.47
N TYR A 250 7.03 -0.89 12.40
CA TYR A 250 6.22 -2.07 12.71
C TYR A 250 6.24 -2.39 14.20
N ARG A 251 5.13 -2.97 14.69
CA ARG A 251 5.02 -3.50 16.05
C ARG A 251 5.32 -4.98 16.03
N LYS A 252 6.15 -5.44 16.97
CA LYS A 252 6.39 -6.85 17.22
C LYS A 252 5.26 -7.37 18.10
N GLY A 253 4.53 -8.37 17.60
CA GLY A 253 3.59 -9.13 18.40
C GLY A 253 4.27 -9.93 19.52
N LYS A 254 3.48 -10.73 20.25
CA LYS A 254 3.95 -11.79 21.13
C LYS A 254 4.88 -12.72 20.35
N VAL A 255 5.96 -13.14 21.00
CA VAL A 255 6.96 -14.03 20.39
C VAL A 255 6.29 -15.34 19.97
N ALA A 256 6.47 -15.68 18.70
CA ALA A 256 5.95 -16.88 18.05
C ALA A 256 7.07 -17.55 17.22
N PRO A 257 6.93 -18.82 16.81
CA PRO A 257 7.95 -19.53 16.04
C PRO A 257 8.40 -18.81 14.75
N TRP A 258 7.49 -18.06 14.11
CA TRP A 258 7.74 -17.33 12.87
C TRP A 258 8.27 -15.91 13.07
N THR A 259 8.36 -15.38 14.30
CA THR A 259 8.71 -13.97 14.55
C THR A 259 10.05 -13.58 13.94
N LYS A 260 11.06 -14.47 13.98
CA LYS A 260 12.38 -14.20 13.38
C LYS A 260 12.30 -14.03 11.86
N MET A 261 11.57 -14.92 11.18
CA MET A 261 11.34 -14.85 9.73
C MET A 261 10.60 -13.57 9.35
N TRP A 262 9.54 -13.23 10.09
CA TRP A 262 8.78 -12.01 9.86
C TRP A 262 9.62 -10.75 10.06
N THR A 263 10.47 -10.73 11.09
CA THR A 263 11.38 -9.59 11.32
C THR A 263 12.32 -9.44 10.13
N ALA A 264 12.98 -10.51 9.69
CA ALA A 264 13.87 -10.48 8.53
C ALA A 264 13.15 -10.01 7.26
N ALA A 265 11.91 -10.47 7.04
CA ALA A 265 11.09 -10.06 5.91
C ALA A 265 10.77 -8.56 5.93
N PHE A 266 10.46 -7.98 7.09
CA PHE A 266 10.23 -6.54 7.22
C PHE A 266 11.52 -5.72 7.02
N GLU A 267 12.65 -6.21 7.52
CA GLU A 267 13.95 -5.56 7.30
C GLU A 267 14.33 -5.55 5.82
N ASN A 268 14.02 -6.61 5.06
CA ASN A 268 14.24 -6.66 3.61
C ASN A 268 13.47 -5.61 2.80
N LEU A 269 12.46 -4.95 3.40
CA LEU A 269 11.76 -3.84 2.74
C LEU A 269 12.60 -2.55 2.70
N LYS A 270 13.57 -2.40 3.61
CA LYS A 270 14.53 -1.28 3.59
C LYS A 270 15.40 -1.40 2.35
N THR A 271 15.67 -0.28 1.70
CA THR A 271 16.55 -0.23 0.51
C THR A 271 17.96 0.23 0.85
N GLU A 272 18.16 0.75 2.06
CA GLU A 272 19.47 1.13 2.60
C GLU A 272 19.77 0.21 3.79
N SER A 273 21.01 -0.29 3.85
CA SER A 273 21.53 -0.96 5.04
C SER A 273 21.82 0.09 6.11
N GLU A 274 21.54 -0.22 7.38
CA GLU A 274 22.08 0.55 8.50
C GLU A 274 23.62 0.45 8.42
N GLU A 275 24.27 1.53 7.95
CA GLU A 275 25.72 1.72 8.05
C GLU A 275 26.17 1.91 9.51
#